data_AF-A0A832K5Q9-F1
#
_entry.id   AF-A0A832K5Q9-F1
#
_cell.length_a   1.000
_cell.length_b   1.000
_cell.length_c   1.000
_cell.angle_alpha   90.00
_cell.angle_beta   90.00
_cell.angle_gamma   90.00
#
_symmetry.space_group_name_H-M   'P 1'
#
loop_
_entity.id
_entity.type
_entity.pdbx_description
1 polymer ?
#
loop_
_entity_poly.entity_id
_entity_poly.type
_entity_poly.pdbx_seq_one_letter_code
_entity_poly.pdbx_strand_id
1 'polypeptide(L)' 'MRSFAAVLTSLQGGIRPKPGTSRTFRKVPKKAIIDAYGYLPRAVSGERTTMVFLERDEESCDVTVFWHE' A
#
# COMPACT_ATOMS: atom_id res chain seq x y z
N MET A 1 6.24 14.27 -5.87
CA MET A 1 5.34 13.34 -5.14
C MET A 1 6.19 12.28 -4.46
N ARG A 2 6.03 12.04 -3.15
CA ARG A 2 6.68 10.90 -2.48
C ARG A 2 5.99 9.61 -2.97
N SER A 3 6.76 8.58 -3.32
CA SER A 3 6.16 7.30 -3.74
C SER A 3 5.39 6.70 -2.56
N PHE A 4 4.23 6.10 -2.82
CA PHE A 4 3.41 5.47 -1.77
C PHE A 4 4.18 4.34 -1.04
N ALA A 5 5.13 3.71 -1.72
CA ALA A 5 6.09 2.79 -1.10
C ALA A 5 6.89 3.44 0.05
N ALA A 6 7.27 4.72 -0.05
CA ALA A 6 7.94 5.44 1.02
C ALA A 6 7.01 5.67 2.22
N VAL A 7 5.73 5.96 1.99
CA VAL A 7 4.71 6.08 3.05
C VAL A 7 4.55 4.75 3.81
N LEU A 8 4.44 3.64 3.07
CA LEU A 8 4.36 2.30 3.68
C LEU A 8 5.64 1.92 4.44
N THR A 9 6.81 2.33 3.93
CA THR A 9 8.12 2.08 4.56
C THR A 9 8.24 2.81 5.91
N SER A 10 7.76 4.05 5.98
CA SER A 10 7.72 4.83 7.22
C SER A 10 6.76 4.25 8.26
N LEU A 11 5.65 3.63 7.84
CA LEU A 11 4.66 3.05 8.76
C LEU A 11 5.11 1.75 9.45
N GLN A 12 6.05 0.99 8.87
CA GLN A 12 6.51 -0.28 9.44
C GLN A 12 8.04 -0.45 9.53
N GLY A 13 8.80 0.64 9.47
CA GLY A 13 10.25 0.62 9.75
C GLY A 13 11.11 -0.06 8.69
N GLY A 14 10.70 -0.04 7.42
CA GLY A 14 11.46 -0.64 6.32
C GLY A 14 10.70 -1.74 5.58
N ILE A 15 10.55 -1.60 4.26
CA ILE A 15 10.03 -2.64 3.37
C ILE A 15 11.19 -3.10 2.49
N ARG A 16 11.58 -4.38 2.62
CA ARG A 16 12.53 -5.00 1.69
C ARG A 16 11.71 -5.81 0.68
N PRO A 17 11.61 -5.37 -0.59
CA PRO A 17 10.84 -6.11 -1.60
C PRO A 17 11.51 -7.47 -1.87
N LYS A 18 10.72 -8.53 -1.90
CA LYS A 18 11.14 -9.87 -2.32
C LYS A 18 10.17 -10.37 -3.40
N PRO A 19 10.62 -10.54 -4.66
CA PRO A 19 9.77 -11.05 -5.73
C PRO A 19 9.05 -12.35 -5.35
N GLY A 20 7.83 -12.52 -5.84
CA GLY A 20 6.98 -13.67 -5.53
C GLY A 20 6.39 -13.68 -4.12
N THR A 21 6.53 -12.59 -3.36
CA THR A 21 5.96 -12.47 -2.01
C THR A 21 4.91 -11.38 -1.92
N SER A 22 4.12 -11.44 -0.85
CA SER A 22 3.16 -10.41 -0.49
C SER A 22 3.29 -10.00 0.96
N ARG A 23 2.97 -8.74 1.28
CA ARG A 23 2.86 -8.25 2.65
C ARG A 23 1.61 -7.40 2.79
N THR A 24 0.86 -7.64 3.86
CA THR A 24 -0.31 -6.83 4.21
C THR A 24 0.03 -5.88 5.35
N PHE A 25 -0.15 -4.59 5.08
CA PHE A 25 -0.12 -3.52 6.06
C PHE A 25 -1.54 -3.33 6.57
N ARG A 26 -1.76 -3.58 7.85
CA ARG A 26 -3.10 -3.45 8.45
C ARG A 26 -3.32 -2.05 8.98
N LYS A 27 -4.58 -1.61 8.98
CA LYS A 27 -5.01 -0.31 9.52
C LYS A 27 -4.26 0.88 8.93
N VAL A 28 -3.99 0.86 7.63
CA VAL A 28 -3.43 2.02 6.92
C VAL A 28 -4.50 3.11 6.86
N PRO A 29 -4.23 4.34 7.34
CA PRO A 29 -5.23 5.41 7.31
C PRO A 29 -5.66 5.75 5.88
N LYS A 30 -6.97 5.82 5.62
CA LYS A 30 -7.52 6.23 4.32
C LYS A 30 -7.01 7.59 3.89
N LYS A 31 -6.85 8.52 4.84
CA LYS A 31 -6.25 9.84 4.61
C LYS A 31 -4.86 9.74 3.98
N ALA A 32 -3.99 8.86 4.47
CA ALA A 32 -2.64 8.69 3.91
C ALA A 32 -2.66 8.13 2.48
N ILE A 33 -3.67 7.31 2.15
CA ILE A 33 -3.87 6.78 0.79
C ILE A 33 -4.37 7.90 -0.14
N ILE A 34 -5.36 8.67 0.30
CA ILE A 34 -5.92 9.80 -0.45
C ILE A 34 -4.86 10.89 -0.66
N ASP A 35 -4.05 11.21 0.34
CA ASP A 35 -2.96 12.18 0.21
C ASP A 35 -1.92 11.75 -0.84
N ALA A 36 -1.77 10.43 -1.07
CA ALA A 36 -0.82 9.89 -2.05
C ALA A 36 -1.40 9.75 -3.47
N TYR A 37 -2.67 9.36 -3.60
CA TYR A 37 -3.29 9.05 -4.90
C TYR A 37 -4.36 10.06 -5.34
N GLY A 38 -4.83 10.95 -4.45
CA GLY A 38 -5.96 11.84 -4.66
C GLY A 38 -7.34 11.19 -4.46
N TYR A 39 -7.40 9.87 -4.26
CA TYR A 39 -8.60 9.09 -4.05
C TYR A 39 -8.27 7.78 -3.30
N LEU A 40 -9.30 6.98 -3.00
CA LEU A 40 -9.14 5.65 -2.41
C LEU A 40 -9.24 4.56 -3.50
N PRO A 41 -8.12 4.10 -4.11
CA PRO A 41 -8.16 3.04 -5.10
C PRO A 41 -8.53 1.70 -4.46
N ARG A 42 -9.17 0.80 -5.22
CA ARG A 42 -9.34 -0.62 -4.83
C ARG A 42 -8.07 -1.43 -5.08
N ALA A 43 -7.38 -1.15 -6.18
CA ALA A 43 -6.09 -1.73 -6.51
C ALA A 43 -5.30 -0.78 -7.42
N VAL A 44 -3.97 -0.83 -7.31
CA VAL A 44 -3.02 -0.12 -8.15
C VAL A 44 -1.97 -1.13 -8.58
N SER A 45 -1.76 -1.29 -9.89
CA SER A 45 -0.70 -2.14 -10.42
C SER A 45 0.38 -1.28 -11.08
N GLY A 46 1.63 -1.59 -10.77
CA GLY A 46 2.81 -1.09 -11.45
C GLY A 46 3.60 -2.24 -12.05
N GLU A 47 4.73 -1.90 -12.69
CA GLU A 47 5.56 -2.85 -13.47
C GLU A 47 6.05 -4.05 -12.64
N ARG A 48 6.42 -3.83 -11.37
CA ARG A 48 6.95 -4.89 -10.48
C ARG A 48 6.16 -5.09 -9.18
N THR A 49 5.04 -4.40 -9.04
CA THR A 49 4.26 -4.46 -7.81
C THR A 49 2.78 -4.27 -8.07
N THR A 50 1.94 -5.03 -7.38
CA THR A 50 0.50 -4.75 -7.30
C THR A 50 0.13 -4.47 -5.86
N MET A 51 -0.63 -3.41 -5.63
CA MET A 51 -1.14 -3.01 -4.33
C MET A 51 -2.66 -3.12 -4.34
N VAL A 52 -3.22 -3.81 -3.35
CA VAL A 52 -4.66 -3.99 -3.17
C VAL A 52 -5.06 -3.34 -1.85
N PHE A 53 -6.13 -2.56 -1.87
CA PHE A 53 -6.62 -1.80 -0.73
C PHE A 53 -7.99 -2.33 -0.35
N LEU A 54 -8.09 -2.91 0.84
CA LEU A 54 -9.32 -3.48 1.36
C LEU A 54 -9.82 -2.63 2.52
N GLU A 55 -10.98 -1.99 2.36
CA GLU A 55 -11.61 -1.23 3.43
C GLU A 55 -11.99 -2.14 4.60
N ARG A 56 -11.69 -1.70 5.83
CA ARG A 56 -12.01 -2.44 7.06
C ARG A 56 -13.01 -1.71 7.93
N ASP A 57 -12.76 -0.43 8.14
CA ASP A 57 -13.61 0.49 8.90
C ASP A 57 -13.72 1.82 8.14
N GLU A 58 -14.39 2.80 8.75
CA GLU A 58 -14.64 4.10 8.12
C GLU A 58 -13.34 4.87 7.84
N GLU A 59 -12.28 4.64 8.60
CA GLU A 59 -11.06 5.46 8.58
C GLU A 59 -9.82 4.74 8.05
N SER A 60 -9.85 3.41 7.88
CA SER A 60 -8.68 2.60 7.56
C SER A 60 -8.90 1.50 6.52
N CYS A 61 -7.80 1.10 5.90
CA CYS A 61 -7.70 0.00 4.94
C CYS A 61 -6.58 -0.97 5.30
N ASP A 62 -6.79 -2.24 4.99
CA ASP A 62 -5.68 -3.19 4.85
C ASP A 62 -5.10 -3.04 3.44
N VAL A 63 -3.80 -2.80 3.34
CA VAL A 63 -3.09 -2.66 2.06
C VAL A 63 -2.20 -3.86 1.87
N THR A 64 -2.49 -4.70 0.87
CA THR A 64 -1.64 -5.82 0.50
C THR A 64 -0.78 -5.45 -0.69
N VAL A 65 0.53 -5.52 -0.54
CA VAL A 65 1.51 -5.32 -1.60
C VAL A 65 2.01 -6.68 -2.06
N PHE A 66 1.93 -6.94 -3.35
CA PHE A 66 2.50 -8.09 -4.05
C PHE A 66 3.70 -7.61 -4.85
N TRP A 67 4.84 -8.30 -4.73
CA TRP A 67 6.04 -8.03 -5.53
C TRP A 67 6.18 -9.08 -6.64
N HIS A 68 6.28 -8.60 -7.87
CA HIS A 68 6.48 -9.41 -9.07
C HIS A 68 7.98 -9.56 -9.38
N GLU A 69 8.32 -10.48 -10.28
CA GLU A 69 9.68 -10.73 -10.77
C GLU A 69 10.21 -9.61 -11.68
#